data_AF-A0A971Q6S2-F1
#
_entry.id   AF-A0A971Q6S2-F1
#
_cell.length_a   1.000
_cell.length_b   1.000
_cell.length_c   1.000
_cell.angle_alpha   90.00
_cell.angle_beta   90.00
_cell.angle_gamma   90.00
#
_symmetry.space_group_name_H-M   'P 1'
#
loop_
_entity.id
_entity.type
_entity.pdbx_description
1 polymer ?
#
loop_
_entity_poly.entity_id
_entity_poly.type
_entity_poly.pdbx_seq_one_letter_code
_entity_poly.pdbx_strand_id
1 'polypeptide(L)'
;MNVKRRATAARPRFLILLPILIAGCQDIQHQNTADWVTQNVRVSDSPLHDRFMKGTYYEPVRDFFDSRAAFNPADPNQPAAWNVDENGQVHDGSFFTNRDIAAVSPEAAGIGPAANPPVGPWKILKKPDKHMFKLRRFLGKDATGRKFLVKVDHEDHPEGASAVATRVYWLLGYNVPAEHIVTIEGAGDENFDGKRGFASEFIPGDVKGFWRFDWFRFRREVRAIRLVAAWLDDIDRTDSNTLLTFHGDRNLYYLIDFDSSLGLWQGRAKLPWM
;
A
#
# COMPACT_ATOMS: atom_id res chain seq x y z
N MET A 1 59.38 37.93 -26.02
CA MET A 1 58.35 37.17 -26.76
C MET A 1 58.53 35.68 -26.46
N ASN A 2 57.83 35.13 -25.46
CA ASN A 2 57.44 33.71 -25.35
C ASN A 2 56.68 33.50 -24.03
N VAL A 3 55.36 33.63 -24.07
CA VAL A 3 54.47 33.35 -22.93
C VAL A 3 54.08 31.87 -23.02
N LYS A 4 54.56 31.06 -22.09
CA LYS A 4 54.17 29.66 -21.91
C LYS A 4 52.67 29.57 -21.59
N ARG A 5 51.86 28.98 -22.48
CA ARG A 5 50.49 28.56 -22.17
C ARG A 5 50.55 27.32 -21.27
N ARG A 6 50.18 27.47 -20.00
CA ARG A 6 49.83 26.34 -19.12
C ARG A 6 48.47 25.81 -19.58
N ALA A 7 48.43 24.59 -20.08
CA ALA A 7 47.18 23.84 -20.22
C ALA A 7 46.67 23.51 -18.81
N THR A 8 45.60 24.18 -18.38
CA THR A 8 44.85 23.80 -17.19
C THR A 8 44.03 22.56 -17.53
N ALA A 9 44.46 21.41 -17.00
CA ALA A 9 43.68 20.17 -17.04
C ALA A 9 42.29 20.41 -16.44
N ALA A 10 41.25 20.19 -17.24
CA ALA A 10 39.88 20.13 -16.76
C ALA A 10 39.78 19.01 -15.72
N ARG A 11 39.41 19.36 -14.48
CA ARG A 11 39.28 18.40 -13.38
C ARG A 11 38.15 17.39 -13.67
N PRO A 12 38.33 16.09 -13.36
CA PRO A 12 37.38 15.04 -13.65
C PRO A 12 36.25 15.04 -12.60
N ARG A 13 35.36 16.03 -12.64
CA ARG A 13 34.14 16.01 -11.81
C ARG A 13 32.92 15.43 -12.54
N PHE A 14 33.01 15.21 -13.85
CA PHE A 14 31.92 14.66 -14.66
C PHE A 14 31.87 13.12 -14.73
N LEU A 15 32.97 12.42 -14.39
CA LEU A 15 33.04 10.95 -14.51
C LEU A 15 32.41 10.19 -13.32
N ILE A 16 32.16 10.85 -12.18
CA ILE A 16 31.57 10.21 -10.99
C ILE A 16 30.03 10.17 -11.07
N LEU A 17 29.41 11.06 -11.85
CA LEU A 17 27.95 11.11 -11.99
C LEU A 17 27.37 9.97 -12.84
N LEU A 18 28.11 9.52 -13.86
CA LEU A 18 27.65 8.48 -14.79
C LEU A 18 27.40 7.11 -14.12
N PRO A 19 28.31 6.55 -13.29
CA PRO A 19 28.05 5.28 -12.61
C PRO A 19 26.92 5.36 -11.57
N ILE A 20 26.71 6.52 -10.93
CA ILE A 20 25.61 6.75 -9.97
C ILE A 20 24.26 6.76 -10.70
N LEU A 21 24.19 7.39 -11.87
CA LEU A 21 22.99 7.38 -12.71
C LEU A 21 22.65 5.99 -13.24
N ILE A 22 23.67 5.21 -13.66
CA ILE A 22 23.49 3.84 -14.16
C ILE A 22 23.02 2.90 -13.04
N ALA A 23 23.64 2.97 -11.85
CA ALA A 23 23.26 2.13 -10.71
C ALA A 23 21.81 2.43 -10.25
N GLY A 24 21.43 3.70 -10.16
CA GLY A 24 20.06 4.09 -9.81
C GLY A 24 19.00 3.62 -10.83
N CYS A 25 19.35 3.57 -12.11
CA CYS A 25 18.46 3.03 -13.15
C CYS A 25 18.31 1.50 -13.06
N GLN A 26 19.37 0.77 -12.73
CA GLN A 26 19.33 -0.69 -12.56
C GLN A 26 18.44 -1.10 -11.39
N ASP A 27 18.48 -0.37 -10.28
CA ASP A 27 17.60 -0.62 -9.12
C ASP A 27 16.12 -0.41 -9.47
N ILE A 28 15.78 0.66 -10.20
CA ILE A 28 14.40 0.92 -10.63
C ILE A 28 13.90 -0.19 -11.55
N GLN A 29 14.71 -0.59 -12.54
CA GLN A 29 14.32 -1.64 -13.47
C GLN A 29 14.09 -2.95 -12.73
N HIS A 30 15.04 -3.39 -11.90
CA HIS A 30 14.90 -4.62 -11.12
C HIS A 30 13.64 -4.61 -10.24
N GLN A 31 13.41 -3.52 -9.49
CA GLN A 31 12.22 -3.37 -8.65
C GLN A 31 10.90 -3.40 -9.44
N ASN A 32 10.92 -3.01 -10.71
CA ASN A 32 9.73 -2.96 -11.56
C ASN A 32 9.58 -4.18 -12.49
N THR A 33 10.54 -5.11 -12.52
CA THR A 33 10.48 -6.34 -13.35
C THR A 33 10.54 -7.62 -12.53
N ALA A 34 11.11 -7.61 -11.33
CA ALA A 34 11.27 -8.82 -10.52
C ALA A 34 9.94 -9.27 -9.92
N ASP A 35 9.64 -10.56 -10.00
CA ASP A 35 8.49 -11.15 -9.31
C ASP A 35 8.65 -11.03 -7.79
N TRP A 36 9.82 -11.47 -7.29
CA TRP A 36 10.19 -11.41 -5.88
C TRP A 36 11.28 -10.37 -5.64
N VAL A 37 10.96 -9.33 -4.89
CA VAL A 37 11.93 -8.30 -4.48
C VAL A 37 12.62 -8.75 -3.20
N THR A 38 13.88 -9.15 -3.31
CA THR A 38 14.67 -9.72 -2.19
C THR A 38 15.77 -8.77 -1.69
N GLN A 39 16.15 -7.75 -2.48
CA GLN A 39 17.26 -6.82 -2.19
C GLN A 39 16.80 -5.35 -2.24
N ASN A 40 17.61 -4.45 -1.67
CA ASN A 40 17.43 -2.99 -1.72
C ASN A 40 16.06 -2.51 -1.22
N VAL A 41 15.79 -2.78 0.06
CA VAL A 41 14.57 -2.32 0.75
C VAL A 41 14.57 -0.80 0.85
N ARG A 42 13.70 -0.18 0.05
CA ARG A 42 13.42 1.25 0.14
C ARG A 42 12.22 1.46 1.05
N VAL A 43 12.41 2.24 2.11
CA VAL A 43 11.35 2.66 3.03
C VAL A 43 11.22 4.16 2.97
N SER A 44 9.99 4.66 2.96
CA SER A 44 9.71 6.08 2.93
C SER A 44 9.81 6.65 4.34
N ASP A 45 10.76 7.56 4.52
CA ASP A 45 10.94 8.37 5.74
C ASP A 45 10.49 9.82 5.55
N SER A 46 10.08 10.22 4.34
CA SER A 46 9.82 11.63 4.08
C SER A 46 8.60 12.15 4.84
N PRO A 47 8.64 13.40 5.32
CA PRO A 47 7.51 14.07 5.96
C PRO A 47 6.25 14.10 5.09
N LEU A 48 5.09 14.25 5.74
CA LEU A 48 3.79 14.36 5.05
C LEU A 48 3.77 15.47 4.00
N HIS A 49 4.35 16.64 4.30
CA HIS A 49 4.41 17.76 3.35
C HIS A 49 5.20 17.41 2.08
N ASP A 50 6.35 16.74 2.20
CA ASP A 50 7.14 16.32 1.04
C ASP A 50 6.39 15.34 0.16
N ARG A 51 5.64 14.42 0.79
CA ARG A 51 4.81 13.44 0.08
C ARG A 51 3.67 14.12 -0.67
N PHE A 52 3.01 15.09 -0.02
CA PHE A 52 2.00 15.93 -0.65
C PHE A 52 2.57 16.70 -1.84
N MET A 53 3.70 17.38 -1.68
CA MET A 53 4.31 18.15 -2.78
C MET A 53 4.72 17.26 -3.96
N LYS A 54 5.28 16.07 -3.66
CA LYS A 54 5.66 15.10 -4.69
C LYS A 54 4.45 14.57 -5.46
N GLY A 55 3.45 14.02 -4.76
CA GLY A 55 2.28 13.43 -5.41
C GLY A 55 1.39 14.46 -6.12
N THR A 56 1.25 15.67 -5.57
CA THR A 56 0.34 16.68 -6.12
C THR A 56 0.97 17.49 -7.26
N TYR A 57 2.28 17.77 -7.19
CA TYR A 57 2.92 18.69 -8.15
C TYR A 57 4.06 18.03 -8.93
N TYR A 58 5.03 17.41 -8.26
CA TYR A 58 6.25 16.98 -8.95
C TYR A 58 6.05 15.75 -9.83
N GLU A 59 5.33 14.74 -9.35
CA GLU A 59 5.06 13.51 -10.09
C GLU A 59 4.18 13.78 -11.32
N PRO A 60 3.06 14.54 -11.23
CA PRO A 60 2.28 14.91 -12.42
C PRO A 60 3.09 15.71 -13.44
N VAL A 61 3.91 16.67 -13.00
CA VAL A 61 4.77 17.45 -13.91
C VAL A 61 5.80 16.56 -14.58
N ARG A 62 6.47 15.69 -13.81
CA ARG A 62 7.40 14.70 -14.36
C ARG A 62 6.69 13.80 -15.37
N ASP A 63 5.50 13.30 -15.05
CA ASP A 63 4.75 12.39 -15.91
C ASP A 63 4.28 13.09 -17.18
N PHE A 64 3.95 14.38 -17.13
CA PHE A 64 3.67 15.19 -18.33
C PHE A 64 4.88 15.27 -19.28
N PHE A 65 6.09 15.37 -18.74
CA PHE A 65 7.33 15.43 -19.54
C PHE A 65 7.95 14.06 -19.84
N ASP A 66 7.54 12.99 -19.14
CA ASP A 66 7.97 11.64 -19.45
C ASP A 66 7.27 11.19 -20.72
N SER A 67 8.01 11.17 -21.84
CA SER A 67 7.52 10.78 -23.16
C SER A 67 6.94 9.36 -23.24
N ARG A 68 7.06 8.56 -22.17
CA ARG A 68 6.38 7.28 -21.99
C ARG A 68 4.88 7.44 -21.64
N ALA A 69 4.47 8.57 -21.05
CA ALA A 69 3.07 8.94 -20.87
C ALA A 69 2.54 9.80 -22.04
N ALA A 70 3.39 10.11 -23.03
CA ALA A 70 2.89 10.65 -24.28
C ALA A 70 2.00 9.58 -24.90
N PHE A 71 0.69 9.79 -24.77
CA PHE A 71 -0.35 9.04 -25.46
C PHE A 71 0.12 8.85 -26.90
N ASN A 72 0.53 7.64 -27.24
CA ASN A 72 0.73 7.27 -28.62
C ASN A 72 -0.66 6.88 -29.13
N PRO A 73 -1.38 7.75 -29.86
CA PRO A 73 -2.71 7.41 -30.38
C PRO A 73 -2.70 6.15 -31.24
N ALA A 74 -1.53 5.71 -31.73
CA ALA A 74 -1.36 4.50 -32.53
C ALA A 74 -1.00 3.25 -31.71
N ASP A 75 -0.67 3.37 -30.42
CA ASP A 75 -0.38 2.23 -29.55
C ASP A 75 -1.18 2.35 -28.23
N PRO A 76 -2.37 1.73 -28.15
CA PRO A 76 -3.20 1.78 -26.95
C PRO A 76 -2.56 1.08 -25.75
N ASN A 77 -1.46 0.35 -25.93
CA ASN A 77 -0.73 -0.34 -24.86
C ASN A 77 0.42 0.49 -24.29
N GLN A 78 0.60 1.75 -24.70
CA GLN A 78 1.67 2.62 -24.19
C GLN A 78 1.24 3.49 -23.00
N PRO A 79 2.09 3.62 -21.95
CA PRO A 79 3.34 2.87 -21.77
C PRO A 79 3.07 1.42 -21.34
N ALA A 80 3.77 0.46 -21.94
CA ALA A 80 3.69 -0.93 -21.52
C ALA A 80 4.14 -1.09 -20.05
N ALA A 81 3.52 -2.03 -19.34
CA ALA A 81 4.03 -2.47 -18.04
C ALA A 81 5.31 -3.28 -18.24
N TRP A 82 6.21 -3.25 -17.26
CA TRP A 82 7.55 -3.85 -17.40
C TRP A 82 7.61 -5.32 -16.94
N ASN A 83 6.57 -5.80 -16.25
CA ASN A 83 6.54 -7.11 -15.59
C ASN A 83 5.38 -7.98 -16.08
N VAL A 84 5.05 -7.90 -17.36
CA VAL A 84 4.07 -8.79 -17.98
C VAL A 84 4.78 -9.83 -18.86
N ASP A 85 4.22 -11.03 -18.91
CA ASP A 85 4.67 -12.08 -19.81
C ASP A 85 4.22 -11.84 -21.26
N GLU A 86 4.54 -12.80 -22.14
CA GLU A 86 4.13 -12.78 -23.56
C GLU A 86 2.61 -12.76 -23.77
N ASN A 87 1.83 -13.18 -22.77
CA ASN A 87 0.37 -13.18 -22.76
C ASN A 87 -0.23 -11.95 -22.03
N GLY A 88 0.61 -11.02 -21.58
CA GLY A 88 0.20 -9.84 -20.84
C GLY A 88 -0.16 -10.08 -19.36
N GLN A 89 0.12 -11.28 -18.83
CA GLN A 89 -0.18 -11.69 -17.46
C GLN A 89 0.91 -11.25 -16.48
N VAL A 90 0.52 -11.04 -15.22
CA VAL A 90 1.44 -10.76 -14.10
C VAL A 90 1.66 -12.06 -13.33
N HIS A 91 2.91 -12.35 -12.97
CA HIS A 91 3.27 -13.54 -12.22
C HIS A 91 3.05 -13.33 -10.71
N ASP A 92 3.00 -14.44 -9.96
CA ASP A 92 3.01 -14.40 -8.49
C ASP A 92 4.30 -13.77 -7.97
N GLY A 93 4.19 -12.90 -6.97
CA GLY A 93 5.33 -12.17 -6.46
C GLY A 93 5.09 -11.36 -5.19
N SER A 94 6.01 -10.45 -4.93
CA SER A 94 6.09 -9.63 -3.72
C SER A 94 4.89 -8.71 -3.49
N PHE A 95 4.15 -8.35 -4.55
CA PHE A 95 3.03 -7.41 -4.50
C PHE A 95 1.67 -8.09 -4.67
N PHE A 96 1.66 -9.25 -5.32
CA PHE A 96 0.48 -9.76 -5.98
C PHE A 96 0.57 -11.28 -6.17
N THR A 97 -0.55 -11.96 -5.98
CA THR A 97 -0.77 -13.35 -6.38
C THR A 97 -1.79 -13.35 -7.51
N ASN A 98 -1.45 -13.93 -8.66
CA ASN A 98 -2.34 -14.09 -9.80
C ASN A 98 -3.36 -15.20 -9.53
N ARG A 99 -4.29 -14.86 -8.64
CA ARG A 99 -5.35 -15.73 -8.15
C ARG A 99 -6.36 -15.98 -9.26
N ASP A 100 -6.65 -17.25 -9.52
CA ASP A 100 -7.78 -17.62 -10.36
C ASP A 100 -9.08 -17.33 -9.61
N ILE A 101 -9.65 -16.15 -9.89
CA ILE A 101 -10.88 -15.68 -9.26
C ILE A 101 -12.05 -16.64 -9.51
N ALA A 102 -12.08 -17.31 -10.68
CA ALA A 102 -13.14 -18.25 -11.03
C ALA A 102 -13.10 -19.52 -10.17
N ALA A 103 -11.94 -19.86 -9.62
CA ALA A 103 -11.77 -20.99 -8.70
C ALA A 103 -12.09 -20.64 -7.23
N VAL A 104 -12.28 -19.36 -6.88
CA VAL A 104 -12.59 -18.93 -5.52
C VAL A 104 -14.10 -18.98 -5.28
N SER A 105 -14.54 -19.78 -4.29
CA SER A 105 -15.96 -19.82 -3.93
C SER A 105 -16.42 -18.50 -3.28
N PRO A 106 -17.71 -18.14 -3.36
CA PRO A 106 -18.25 -16.97 -2.66
C PRO A 106 -17.98 -16.99 -1.15
N GLU A 107 -18.01 -18.17 -0.53
CA GLU A 107 -17.71 -18.35 0.90
C GLU A 107 -16.23 -18.06 1.20
N ALA A 108 -15.31 -18.55 0.38
CA ALA A 108 -13.89 -18.26 0.50
C ALA A 108 -13.60 -16.77 0.28
N ALA A 109 -14.25 -16.14 -0.70
CA ALA A 109 -14.17 -14.69 -0.91
C ALA A 109 -14.73 -13.90 0.28
N GLY A 110 -15.80 -14.39 0.91
CA GLY A 110 -16.37 -13.83 2.13
C GLY A 110 -15.48 -13.96 3.37
N ILE A 111 -14.57 -14.94 3.38
CA ILE A 111 -13.57 -15.11 4.44
C ILE A 111 -12.37 -14.17 4.21
N GLY A 112 -11.84 -14.12 2.98
CA GLY A 112 -10.67 -13.31 2.64
C GLY A 112 -9.34 -13.98 3.04
N PRO A 113 -8.30 -13.20 3.43
CA PRO A 113 -6.94 -13.71 3.61
C PRO A 113 -6.74 -14.62 4.84
N ALA A 114 -7.59 -14.53 5.87
CA ALA A 114 -7.49 -15.38 7.05
C ALA A 114 -8.86 -15.79 7.60
N ALA A 115 -9.01 -17.09 7.88
CA ALA A 115 -10.28 -17.69 8.29
C ALA A 115 -10.62 -17.54 9.78
N ASN A 116 -9.62 -17.32 10.64
CA ASN A 116 -9.79 -17.42 12.08
C ASN A 116 -10.14 -16.05 12.68
N PRO A 117 -11.41 -15.77 13.05
CA PRO A 117 -11.76 -14.53 13.71
C PRO A 117 -11.02 -14.38 15.06
N PRO A 118 -10.80 -13.15 15.54
CA PRO A 118 -10.27 -12.91 16.89
C PRO A 118 -11.27 -13.39 17.94
N VAL A 119 -10.74 -13.85 19.08
CA VAL A 119 -11.54 -14.37 20.20
C VAL A 119 -11.26 -13.53 21.44
N GLY A 120 -12.31 -13.05 22.10
CA GLY A 120 -12.18 -12.34 23.38
C GLY A 120 -11.75 -13.26 24.53
N PRO A 121 -11.37 -12.72 25.71
CA PRO A 121 -11.35 -11.29 26.05
C PRO A 121 -10.19 -10.53 25.38
N TRP A 122 -10.37 -9.23 25.20
CA TRP A 122 -9.35 -8.34 24.62
C TRP A 122 -8.40 -7.79 25.68
N LYS A 123 -7.10 -7.84 25.40
CA LYS A 123 -6.09 -7.09 26.17
C LYS A 123 -5.69 -5.82 25.44
N ILE A 124 -6.11 -4.67 25.95
CA ILE A 124 -5.71 -3.37 25.39
C ILE A 124 -4.22 -3.12 25.65
N LEU A 125 -3.46 -2.85 24.60
CA LEU A 125 -2.03 -2.52 24.66
C LEU A 125 -1.79 -1.01 24.58
N LYS A 126 -2.50 -0.33 23.67
CA LYS A 126 -2.34 1.12 23.45
C LYS A 126 -3.64 1.73 22.96
N LYS A 127 -3.97 2.93 23.46
CA LYS A 127 -5.04 3.79 22.96
C LYS A 127 -4.43 5.03 22.27
N PRO A 128 -5.10 5.65 21.28
CA PRO A 128 -4.67 6.91 20.69
C PRO A 128 -4.60 8.02 21.75
N ASP A 129 -3.69 8.98 21.56
CA ASP A 129 -3.62 10.17 22.40
C ASP A 129 -4.88 11.04 22.26
N LYS A 130 -5.34 11.63 23.36
CA LYS A 130 -6.63 12.35 23.49
C LYS A 130 -6.83 13.51 22.50
N HIS A 131 -5.76 14.04 21.87
CA HIS A 131 -5.83 15.20 20.97
C HIS A 131 -6.07 14.87 19.49
N MET A 132 -5.91 13.61 19.07
CA MET A 132 -6.20 13.18 17.70
C MET A 132 -7.67 12.75 17.60
N PHE A 133 -8.57 13.73 17.46
CA PHE A 133 -9.98 13.58 17.09
C PHE A 133 -10.63 12.22 17.38
N LYS A 134 -11.12 11.96 18.61
CA LYS A 134 -12.12 10.93 18.97
C LYS A 134 -12.07 9.58 18.22
N LEU A 135 -10.90 9.08 17.81
CA LEU A 135 -10.82 7.79 17.13
C LEU A 135 -11.09 6.70 18.18
N ARG A 136 -12.28 6.08 18.11
CA ARG A 136 -12.66 4.93 18.94
C ARG A 136 -11.91 3.70 18.45
N ARG A 137 -10.59 3.68 18.67
CA ARG A 137 -9.73 2.57 18.29
C ARG A 137 -8.74 2.22 19.39
N PHE A 138 -8.24 1.00 19.38
CA PHE A 138 -7.14 0.58 20.24
C PHE A 138 -6.27 -0.47 19.54
N LEU A 139 -5.01 -0.50 19.92
CA LEU A 139 -4.14 -1.64 19.66
C LEU A 139 -4.35 -2.65 20.78
N GLY A 140 -4.72 -3.88 20.44
CA GLY A 140 -5.02 -4.93 21.41
C GLY A 140 -4.49 -6.29 21.02
N LYS A 141 -4.58 -7.22 21.97
CA LYS A 141 -4.44 -8.65 21.73
C LYS A 141 -5.74 -9.37 21.99
N ASP A 142 -6.02 -10.40 21.20
CA ASP A 142 -7.09 -11.35 21.47
C ASP A 142 -6.62 -12.40 22.50
N ALA A 143 -7.51 -13.31 22.90
CA ALA A 143 -7.21 -14.38 23.86
C ALA A 143 -6.15 -15.38 23.36
N THR A 144 -5.98 -15.51 22.05
CA THR A 144 -4.93 -16.34 21.43
C THR A 144 -3.57 -15.66 21.42
N GLY A 145 -3.50 -14.37 21.77
CA GLY A 145 -2.29 -13.56 21.81
C GLY A 145 -1.95 -12.86 20.50
N ARG A 146 -2.77 -13.03 19.44
CA ARG A 146 -2.66 -12.31 18.16
C ARG A 146 -2.94 -10.83 18.37
N LYS A 147 -2.27 -9.98 17.58
CA LYS A 147 -2.34 -8.52 17.71
C LYS A 147 -3.25 -7.94 16.64
N PHE A 148 -4.10 -6.99 17.04
CA PHE A 148 -5.03 -6.33 16.15
C PHE A 148 -5.07 -4.83 16.40
N LEU A 149 -5.26 -4.05 15.34
CA LEU A 149 -5.79 -2.71 15.43
C LEU A 149 -7.32 -2.81 15.39
N VAL A 150 -7.97 -2.55 16.51
CA VAL A 150 -9.43 -2.60 16.63
C VAL A 150 -9.99 -1.19 16.51
N LYS A 151 -10.95 -0.99 15.61
CA LYS A 151 -11.67 0.27 15.41
C LYS A 151 -13.16 -0.01 15.62
N VAL A 152 -13.82 0.81 16.44
CA VAL A 152 -15.25 0.70 16.74
C VAL A 152 -16.04 1.40 15.65
N ASP A 153 -17.15 0.79 15.25
CA ASP A 153 -18.11 1.40 14.34
C ASP A 153 -18.60 2.75 14.86
N HIS A 154 -18.86 3.67 13.94
CA HIS A 154 -19.64 4.86 14.26
C HIS A 154 -21.10 4.47 14.53
N GLU A 155 -21.76 5.15 15.47
CA GLU A 155 -23.14 4.82 15.89
C GLU A 155 -24.14 4.93 14.72
N ASP A 156 -23.97 5.94 13.86
CA ASP A 156 -24.83 6.17 12.70
C ASP A 156 -24.41 5.39 11.42
N HIS A 157 -23.18 4.85 11.40
CA HIS A 157 -22.56 4.31 10.19
C HIS A 157 -21.72 3.06 10.53
N PRO A 158 -22.35 1.88 10.64
CA PRO A 158 -21.60 0.64 10.87
C PRO A 158 -20.59 0.36 9.74
N GLU A 159 -19.31 0.19 10.09
CA GLU A 159 -18.18 0.20 9.14
C GLU A 159 -17.87 -1.20 8.59
N GLY A 160 -18.79 -1.74 7.77
CA GLY A 160 -18.52 -2.96 6.99
C GLY A 160 -17.59 -2.76 5.80
N ALA A 161 -17.35 -1.50 5.40
CA ALA A 161 -16.66 -1.18 4.16
C ALA A 161 -15.20 -1.66 4.12
N SER A 162 -14.47 -1.49 5.23
CA SER A 162 -13.05 -1.89 5.32
C SER A 162 -12.88 -3.39 5.12
N ALA A 163 -13.77 -4.20 5.72
CA ALA A 163 -13.77 -5.66 5.56
C ALA A 163 -14.13 -6.10 4.13
N VAL A 164 -15.13 -5.46 3.50
CA VAL A 164 -15.51 -5.75 2.11
C VAL A 164 -14.40 -5.35 1.14
N ALA A 165 -13.86 -4.14 1.26
CA ALA A 165 -12.79 -3.64 0.41
C ALA A 165 -11.56 -4.55 0.49
N THR A 166 -11.13 -4.90 1.71
CA THR A 166 -10.03 -5.84 1.94
C THR A 166 -10.25 -7.17 1.21
N ARG A 167 -11.45 -7.75 1.29
CA ARG A 167 -11.76 -9.01 0.59
C ARG A 167 -11.73 -8.87 -0.92
N VAL A 168 -12.18 -7.75 -1.47
CA VAL A 168 -12.10 -7.47 -2.91
C VAL A 168 -10.64 -7.32 -3.36
N TYR A 169 -9.82 -6.55 -2.63
CA TYR A 169 -8.39 -6.43 -2.92
C TYR A 169 -7.68 -7.79 -2.82
N TRP A 170 -7.99 -8.59 -1.80
CA TRP A 170 -7.47 -9.95 -1.66
C TRP A 170 -7.89 -10.84 -2.84
N LEU A 171 -9.18 -10.84 -3.20
CA LEU A 171 -9.71 -11.64 -4.30
C LEU A 171 -8.99 -11.30 -5.62
N LEU A 172 -8.74 -10.01 -5.84
CA LEU A 172 -8.02 -9.52 -7.02
C LEU A 172 -6.53 -9.85 -7.01
N GLY A 173 -5.96 -10.29 -5.89
CA GLY A 173 -4.57 -10.76 -5.83
C GLY A 173 -3.65 -10.00 -4.89
N TYR A 174 -4.09 -8.87 -4.31
CA TYR A 174 -3.22 -8.02 -3.51
C TYR A 174 -2.98 -8.57 -2.09
N ASN A 175 -1.79 -8.29 -1.56
CA ASN A 175 -1.48 -8.54 -0.16
C ASN A 175 -2.18 -7.50 0.71
N VAL A 176 -3.05 -7.98 1.61
CA VAL A 176 -3.83 -7.15 2.53
C VAL A 176 -3.89 -7.84 3.90
N PRO A 177 -4.03 -7.09 5.01
CA PRO A 177 -4.26 -7.69 6.32
C PRO A 177 -5.61 -8.42 6.36
N ALA A 178 -5.76 -9.33 7.32
CA ALA A 178 -7.07 -9.89 7.61
C ALA A 178 -7.91 -8.90 8.41
N GLU A 179 -9.09 -8.58 7.88
CA GLU A 179 -10.07 -7.71 8.53
C GLU A 179 -11.26 -8.56 9.00
N HIS A 180 -11.55 -8.48 10.29
CA HIS A 180 -12.66 -9.20 10.92
C HIS A 180 -13.69 -8.25 11.49
N ILE A 181 -14.97 -8.44 11.18
CA ILE A 181 -16.07 -7.76 11.88
C ILE A 181 -16.25 -8.46 13.23
N VAL A 182 -16.25 -7.71 14.31
CA VAL A 182 -16.26 -8.22 15.68
C VAL A 182 -17.25 -7.48 16.56
N THR A 183 -17.78 -8.18 17.57
CA THR A 183 -18.30 -7.55 18.79
C THR A 183 -17.17 -7.57 19.81
N ILE A 184 -16.86 -6.42 20.39
CA ILE A 184 -15.75 -6.28 21.34
C ILE A 184 -16.26 -6.67 22.72
N GLU A 185 -15.70 -7.72 23.31
CA GLU A 185 -16.10 -8.21 24.63
C GLU A 185 -14.89 -8.48 25.51
N GLY A 186 -15.01 -8.14 26.80
CA GLY A 186 -13.96 -8.39 27.79
C GLY A 186 -12.71 -7.51 27.60
N ALA A 187 -12.86 -6.32 27.01
CA ALA A 187 -11.82 -5.31 26.91
C ALA A 187 -11.62 -4.54 28.23
N GLY A 188 -12.61 -4.56 29.13
CA GLY A 188 -12.57 -3.88 30.42
C GLY A 188 -12.73 -2.36 30.31
N ASP A 189 -13.43 -1.89 29.28
CA ASP A 189 -13.64 -0.48 29.00
C ASP A 189 -14.98 -0.27 28.28
N GLU A 190 -15.87 0.48 28.92
CA GLU A 190 -17.21 0.83 28.44
C GLU A 190 -17.23 1.53 27.06
N ASN A 191 -16.10 2.13 26.66
CA ASN A 191 -15.98 2.77 25.35
C ASN A 191 -15.86 1.74 24.22
N PHE A 192 -15.54 0.49 24.53
CA PHE A 192 -15.32 -0.59 23.57
C PHE A 192 -16.25 -1.79 23.83
N ASP A 193 -16.43 -2.21 25.08
CA ASP A 193 -17.21 -3.40 25.41
C ASP A 193 -18.67 -3.33 24.93
N GLY A 194 -19.15 -4.42 24.34
CA GLY A 194 -20.47 -4.56 23.75
C GLY A 194 -20.65 -3.86 22.40
N LYS A 195 -19.65 -3.12 21.92
CA LYS A 195 -19.74 -2.40 20.65
C LYS A 195 -19.24 -3.26 19.49
N ARG A 196 -19.89 -3.07 18.34
CA ARG A 196 -19.41 -3.61 17.08
C ARG A 196 -18.26 -2.77 16.55
N GLY A 197 -17.34 -3.44 15.87
CA GLY A 197 -16.29 -2.79 15.11
C GLY A 197 -15.62 -3.78 14.18
N PHE A 198 -14.41 -3.44 13.79
CA PHE A 198 -13.55 -4.32 13.02
C PHE A 198 -12.15 -4.40 13.62
N ALA A 199 -11.52 -5.54 13.40
CA ALA A 199 -10.20 -5.88 13.90
C ALA A 199 -9.30 -6.22 12.72
N SER A 200 -8.33 -5.34 12.49
CA SER A 200 -7.27 -5.50 11.48
C SER A 200 -6.11 -6.26 12.08
N GLU A 201 -5.83 -7.47 11.59
CA GLU A 201 -4.73 -8.29 12.09
C GLU A 201 -3.38 -7.66 11.72
N PHE A 202 -2.45 -7.67 12.67
CA PHE A 202 -1.09 -7.24 12.40
C PHE A 202 -0.43 -8.15 11.38
N ILE A 203 0.07 -7.54 10.32
CA ILE A 203 0.73 -8.23 9.23
C ILE A 203 1.97 -8.98 9.76
N PRO A 204 2.15 -10.27 9.41
CA PRO A 204 3.31 -11.04 9.81
C PRO A 204 4.61 -10.52 9.18
N GLY A 205 5.74 -10.97 9.72
CA GLY A 205 7.08 -10.58 9.23
C GLY A 205 7.63 -9.30 9.89
N ASP A 206 8.85 -8.96 9.50
CA ASP A 206 9.54 -7.78 10.02
C ASP A 206 9.06 -6.53 9.28
N VAL A 207 8.22 -5.72 9.93
CA VAL A 207 7.76 -4.44 9.37
C VAL A 207 8.94 -3.51 9.14
N LYS A 208 9.14 -3.11 7.88
CA LYS A 208 10.21 -2.17 7.47
C LYS A 208 9.71 -0.73 7.39
N GLY A 209 8.45 -0.54 6.96
CA GLY A 209 7.78 0.76 6.92
C GLY A 209 6.97 0.97 5.63
N PHE A 210 6.67 2.22 5.30
CA PHE A 210 5.87 2.57 4.13
C PHE A 210 6.67 2.47 2.83
N TRP A 211 6.04 2.03 1.75
CA TRP A 211 6.58 2.10 0.39
C TRP A 211 5.78 3.11 -0.45
N ARG A 212 6.29 3.49 -1.63
CA ARG A 212 5.62 4.46 -2.50
C ARG A 212 5.16 3.87 -3.81
N PHE A 213 3.96 4.23 -4.24
CA PHE A 213 3.41 3.84 -5.53
C PHE A 213 4.37 4.22 -6.66
N ASP A 214 4.95 5.41 -6.57
CA ASP A 214 5.85 5.94 -7.59
C ASP A 214 7.08 5.06 -7.87
N TRP A 215 7.61 4.38 -6.85
CA TRP A 215 8.79 3.53 -6.99
C TRP A 215 8.54 2.30 -7.86
N PHE A 216 7.28 1.87 -7.91
CA PHE A 216 6.83 0.68 -8.63
C PHE A 216 5.84 1.04 -9.76
N ARG A 217 5.87 2.29 -10.22
CA ARG A 217 4.93 2.83 -11.21
C ARG A 217 4.91 2.10 -12.54
N PHE A 218 5.94 1.29 -12.85
CA PHE A 218 6.00 0.53 -14.10
C PHE A 218 5.42 -0.88 -14.01
N ARG A 219 5.04 -1.33 -12.81
CA ARG A 219 4.41 -2.63 -12.59
C ARG A 219 2.92 -2.60 -12.95
N ARG A 220 2.41 -3.62 -13.63
CA ARG A 220 1.00 -3.67 -14.08
C ARG A 220 0.03 -3.70 -12.90
N GLU A 221 0.28 -4.56 -11.93
CA GLU A 221 -0.50 -4.71 -10.71
C GLU A 221 -0.53 -3.42 -9.89
N VAL A 222 0.57 -2.66 -9.82
CA VAL A 222 0.60 -1.39 -9.08
C VAL A 222 -0.24 -0.33 -9.80
N ARG A 223 -0.19 -0.28 -11.14
CA ARG A 223 -1.04 0.62 -11.93
C ARG A 223 -2.52 0.24 -11.81
N ALA A 224 -2.83 -1.06 -11.78
CA ALA A 224 -4.19 -1.58 -11.71
C ALA A 224 -4.91 -1.22 -10.39
N ILE A 225 -4.19 -0.92 -9.31
CA ILE A 225 -4.77 -0.44 -8.04
C ILE A 225 -5.69 0.77 -8.25
N ARG A 226 -5.38 1.66 -9.20
CA ARG A 226 -6.23 2.82 -9.52
C ARG A 226 -7.63 2.41 -9.98
N LEU A 227 -7.74 1.32 -10.74
CA LEU A 227 -9.02 0.79 -11.20
C LEU A 227 -9.81 0.18 -10.05
N VAL A 228 -9.13 -0.61 -9.21
CA VAL A 228 -9.75 -1.22 -8.02
C VAL A 228 -10.24 -0.16 -7.06
N ALA A 229 -9.43 0.87 -6.82
CA ALA A 229 -9.77 2.00 -5.99
C ALA A 229 -10.99 2.75 -6.54
N ALA A 230 -11.08 2.93 -7.86
CA ALA A 230 -12.26 3.55 -8.48
C ALA A 230 -13.53 2.69 -8.31
N TRP A 231 -13.45 1.36 -8.42
CA TRP A 231 -14.60 0.46 -8.22
C TRP A 231 -15.12 0.48 -6.80
N LEU A 232 -14.21 0.49 -5.83
CA LEU A 232 -14.53 0.48 -4.42
C LEU A 232 -14.83 1.85 -3.86
N ASP A 233 -14.72 2.91 -4.67
CA ASP A 233 -14.72 4.29 -4.19
C ASP A 233 -13.73 4.39 -3.00
N ASP A 234 -12.47 4.01 -3.21
CA ASP A 234 -11.39 4.04 -2.21
C ASP A 234 -10.47 5.21 -2.51
N ILE A 235 -10.77 6.35 -1.87
CA ILE A 235 -10.15 7.65 -2.19
C ILE A 235 -8.83 7.89 -1.45
N ASP A 236 -8.45 6.98 -0.54
CA ASP A 236 -7.27 7.14 0.31
C ASP A 236 -6.19 6.10 -0.03
N ARG A 237 -6.10 5.69 -1.30
CA ARG A 237 -4.93 4.94 -1.80
C ARG A 237 -3.72 5.86 -1.96
N THR A 238 -3.17 6.27 -0.83
CA THR A 238 -1.95 7.07 -0.73
C THR A 238 -0.79 6.22 -0.23
N ASP A 239 0.45 6.70 -0.42
CA ASP A 239 1.64 6.03 0.10
C ASP A 239 1.57 5.75 1.62
N SER A 240 0.69 6.45 2.37
CA SER A 240 0.55 6.27 3.83
C SER A 240 -0.21 5.00 4.18
N ASN A 241 -0.88 4.41 3.21
CA ASN A 241 -1.72 3.23 3.35
C ASN A 241 -1.09 2.01 2.66
N THR A 242 0.24 1.97 2.69
CA THR A 242 1.08 0.90 2.18
C THR A 242 1.95 0.34 3.31
N LEU A 243 2.37 -0.92 3.24
CA LEU A 243 3.30 -1.47 4.22
C LEU A 243 4.25 -2.48 3.60
N LEU A 244 5.53 -2.37 3.94
CA LEU A 244 6.56 -3.31 3.54
C LEU A 244 6.95 -4.18 4.73
N THR A 245 6.95 -5.50 4.52
CA THR A 245 7.40 -6.48 5.50
C THR A 245 8.43 -7.41 4.89
N PHE A 246 9.34 -7.91 5.72
CA PHE A 246 10.35 -8.89 5.32
C PHE A 246 10.07 -10.24 5.96
N HIS A 247 10.08 -11.30 5.15
CA HIS A 247 9.74 -12.67 5.52
C HIS A 247 10.96 -13.60 5.45
N GLY A 248 12.13 -13.12 5.86
CA GLY A 248 13.37 -13.91 5.96
C GLY A 248 14.12 -14.11 4.63
N ASP A 249 13.40 -14.35 3.52
CA ASP A 249 13.99 -14.51 2.19
C ASP A 249 13.47 -13.48 1.17
N ARG A 250 12.30 -12.89 1.41
CA ARG A 250 11.60 -12.01 0.48
C ARG A 250 10.91 -10.86 1.18
N ASN A 251 10.69 -9.79 0.43
CA ASN A 251 9.85 -8.67 0.86
C ASN A 251 8.43 -8.84 0.33
N LEU A 252 7.43 -8.50 1.15
CA LEU A 252 6.02 -8.45 0.77
C LEU A 252 5.49 -7.03 0.96
N TYR A 253 4.78 -6.56 -0.06
CA TYR A 253 4.21 -5.22 -0.16
C TYR A 253 2.70 -5.31 0.01
N TYR A 254 2.21 -4.77 1.12
CA TYR A 254 0.83 -4.78 1.54
C TYR A 254 0.16 -3.44 1.26
N LEU A 255 -1.14 -3.50 1.02
CA LEU A 255 -2.07 -2.38 1.13
C LEU A 255 -2.79 -2.49 2.48
N ILE A 256 -2.95 -1.37 3.18
CA ILE A 256 -3.57 -1.31 4.52
C ILE A 256 -4.60 -0.18 4.60
N ASP A 257 -5.39 -0.17 5.68
CA ASP A 257 -6.30 0.93 6.04
C ASP A 257 -7.37 1.23 4.98
N PHE A 258 -8.43 0.42 4.91
CA PHE A 258 -9.47 0.49 3.87
C PHE A 258 -10.72 1.28 4.29
N ASP A 259 -10.61 2.10 5.34
CA ASP A 259 -11.71 2.86 5.97
C ASP A 259 -12.25 4.02 5.11
N SER A 260 -11.69 4.18 3.91
CA SER A 260 -11.99 5.24 2.94
C SER A 260 -12.72 4.71 1.70
N SER A 261 -13.34 3.53 1.84
CA SER A 261 -14.01 2.79 0.75
C SER A 261 -15.54 2.84 0.86
N LEU A 262 -16.23 2.61 -0.25
CA LEU A 262 -17.67 2.37 -0.36
C LEU A 262 -18.52 3.49 0.27
N GLY A 263 -18.19 4.76 -0.02
CA GLY A 263 -18.93 5.90 0.51
C GLY A 263 -18.64 6.25 1.97
N LEU A 264 -17.69 5.59 2.62
CA LEU A 264 -17.24 5.91 3.99
C LEU A 264 -15.83 6.51 4.00
N TRP A 265 -15.58 7.38 4.97
CA TRP A 265 -14.27 7.96 5.26
C TRP A 265 -14.10 8.19 6.75
N GLN A 266 -13.19 7.43 7.39
CA GLN A 266 -12.87 7.54 8.82
C GLN A 266 -14.10 7.49 9.75
N GLY A 267 -15.00 6.55 9.48
CA GLY A 267 -16.23 6.36 10.25
C GLY A 267 -17.32 7.40 10.02
N ARG A 268 -17.31 8.05 8.88
CA ARG A 268 -18.35 8.99 8.45
C ARG A 268 -18.71 8.73 7.00
N ALA A 269 -19.92 9.12 6.59
CA ALA A 269 -20.25 9.18 5.18
C ALA A 269 -19.33 10.19 4.46
N LYS A 270 -18.92 9.84 3.23
CA LYS A 270 -18.21 10.76 2.35
C LYS A 270 -19.08 11.94 1.97
N LEU A 271 -18.41 13.06 1.71
CA LEU A 271 -19.08 14.20 1.11
C LEU A 271 -19.41 13.88 -0.35
N PRO A 272 -20.51 14.40 -0.91
CA PRO A 272 -20.95 14.06 -2.28
C PRO A 272 -19.97 14.39 -3.41
N TRP A 273 -18.93 15.17 -3.11
CA TRP A 273 -17.91 15.62 -4.07
C TRP A 273 -16.57 14.90 -3.92
N MET A 274 -16.47 14.00 -2.94
CA MET A 274 -15.35 13.05 -2.78
C MET A 274 -15.70 11.75 -3.48
#